data_AF-A0A821FGK8-F1
#
_entry.id   AF-A0A821FGK8-F1
#
_cell.length_a   1.000
_cell.length_b   1.000
_cell.length_c   1.000
_cell.angle_alpha   90.00
_cell.angle_beta   90.00
_cell.angle_gamma   90.00
#
_symmetry.space_group_name_H-M   'P 1'
#
loop_
_entity.id
_entity.type
_entity.pdbx_description
1 polymer ?
#
loop_
_entity_poly.entity_id
_entity_poly.type
_entity_poly.pdbx_seq_one_letter_code
_entity_poly.pdbx_strand_id
1 'polypeptide(L)'
;MPDIGLCADVTCDDEIKELYECHCCLRLVCLNHLNEHVQITKQNRQRFDSLRNGLNTIVNTLKQIVKEKLLTIEREQNLIEQGNKILDVSSSSIDELESIFEEISQTIASNHSSKN
;
A
#
# COMPACT_ATOMS: atom_id res chain seq x y z
N MET A 1 -15.93 22.31 1.84
CA MET A 1 -16.04 22.56 0.39
C MET A 1 -15.34 23.88 0.14
N PRO A 2 -14.35 24.00 -0.78
CA PRO A 2 -13.77 25.30 -1.07
C PRO A 2 -14.81 26.14 -1.81
N ASP A 3 -14.97 27.40 -1.39
CA ASP A 3 -15.82 28.40 -2.05
C ASP A 3 -15.39 28.58 -3.50
N ILE A 4 -16.03 27.85 -4.40
CA ILE A 4 -16.03 28.18 -5.82
C ILE A 4 -17.10 29.25 -5.99
N GLY A 5 -16.68 30.50 -6.23
CA GLY A 5 -17.59 31.47 -6.85
C GLY A 5 -17.91 32.75 -6.08
N LEU A 6 -16.96 33.36 -5.38
CA LEU A 6 -17.04 34.78 -5.11
C LEU A 6 -15.89 35.47 -5.84
N CYS A 7 -16.19 36.00 -7.03
CA CYS A 7 -15.39 37.07 -7.63
C CYS A 7 -15.26 38.14 -6.54
N ALA A 8 -14.05 38.35 -6.02
CA ALA A 8 -13.78 39.53 -5.20
C ALA A 8 -14.16 40.76 -6.03
N ASP A 9 -14.63 41.84 -5.40
CA ASP A 9 -14.96 43.09 -6.08
C ASP A 9 -13.67 43.69 -6.66
N VAL A 10 -13.27 43.23 -7.84
CA VAL A 10 -12.18 43.80 -8.60
C VAL A 10 -12.71 45.11 -9.15
N THR A 11 -12.22 46.21 -8.59
CA THR A 11 -12.49 47.57 -9.04
C THR A 11 -12.09 47.66 -10.51
N CYS A 12 -13.09 47.65 -11.38
CA CYS A 12 -12.95 48.05 -12.76
C CYS A 12 -12.63 49.53 -12.74
N ASP A 13 -11.51 49.97 -13.32
CA ASP A 13 -11.26 51.41 -13.51
C ASP A 13 -12.46 52.04 -14.24
N ASP A 14 -12.88 53.22 -13.81
CA ASP A 14 -14.09 53.90 -14.30
C ASP A 14 -14.03 54.26 -15.81
N GLU A 15 -12.88 54.11 -16.46
CA GLU A 15 -12.69 54.35 -17.90
C GLU A 15 -13.06 53.15 -18.81
N ILE A 16 -13.57 52.05 -18.24
CA ILE A 16 -13.86 50.82 -18.99
C ILE A 16 -15.16 50.96 -19.79
N LYS A 17 -15.03 51.07 -21.12
CA LYS A 17 -16.14 51.28 -22.06
C LYS A 17 -16.96 50.02 -22.39
N GLU A 18 -16.45 48.83 -22.09
CA GLU A 18 -17.10 47.56 -22.45
C GLU A 18 -17.04 46.56 -21.30
N LEU A 19 -18.20 45.98 -20.98
CA LEU A 19 -18.35 44.92 -20.01
C LEU A 19 -18.61 43.58 -20.72
N TYR A 20 -18.11 42.50 -20.13
CA TYR A 20 -18.17 41.15 -20.66
C TYR A 20 -18.87 40.23 -19.65
N GLU A 21 -19.64 39.26 -20.12
CA GLU A 21 -20.28 38.27 -19.24
C GLU A 21 -19.26 37.27 -18.69
N CYS A 22 -18.97 37.36 -17.38
CA CYS A 22 -18.17 36.38 -16.68
C CYS A 22 -19.02 35.17 -16.30
N HIS A 23 -18.76 34.02 -16.90
CA HIS A 23 -19.47 32.79 -16.59
C HIS A 23 -19.05 32.18 -15.24
N CYS A 24 -17.94 32.64 -14.65
CA CYS A 24 -17.46 32.17 -13.34
C CYS A 24 -18.23 32.79 -12.16
N CYS A 25 -18.71 34.03 -12.29
CA CYS A 25 -19.53 34.69 -11.26
C CYS A 25 -20.88 35.21 -11.74
N LEU A 26 -21.25 34.91 -12.99
CA LEU A 26 -22.54 35.27 -13.59
C LEU A 26 -22.81 36.79 -13.52
N ARG A 27 -21.75 37.60 -13.70
CA ARG A 27 -21.78 39.07 -13.65
C ARG A 27 -21.12 39.67 -14.89
N LEU A 28 -21.51 40.89 -15.22
CA LEU A 28 -20.78 41.73 -16.19
C LEU A 28 -19.50 42.29 -15.54
N VAL A 29 -18.36 42.09 -16.19
CA VAL A 29 -17.03 42.42 -15.66
C VAL A 29 -16.16 43.05 -16.73
N CYS A 30 -15.05 43.70 -16.34
CA CYS A 30 -14.08 44.20 -17.31
C CYS A 30 -13.22 43.07 -17.92
N LEU A 31 -12.56 43.38 -19.05
CA LEU A 31 -11.67 42.44 -19.73
C LEU A 31 -10.50 41.96 -18.84
N ASN A 32 -9.96 42.83 -17.98
CA ASN A 32 -8.87 42.46 -17.06
C ASN A 32 -9.33 41.39 -16.07
N HIS A 33 -10.52 41.54 -15.50
CA HIS A 33 -11.12 40.55 -14.62
C HIS A 33 -11.34 39.21 -15.33
N LEU A 34 -11.87 39.23 -16.57
CA LEU A 34 -12.04 38.00 -17.36
C LEU A 34 -10.69 37.30 -17.59
N ASN A 35 -9.63 38.06 -17.88
CA ASN A 35 -8.27 37.52 -18.05
C ASN A 35 -7.74 36.90 -16.76
N GLU A 36 -7.90 37.55 -15.60
CA GLU A 36 -7.51 37.01 -14.30
C GLU A 36 -8.20 35.67 -14.02
N HIS A 37 -9.50 35.57 -14.26
CA HIS A 37 -10.27 34.34 -14.10
C HIS A 37 -9.80 33.20 -15.02
N VAL A 38 -9.46 33.52 -16.27
CA VAL A 38 -8.87 32.55 -17.19
C VAL A 38 -7.53 32.04 -16.65
N GLN A 39 -6.69 32.91 -16.10
CA GLN A 39 -5.41 32.51 -15.52
C GLN A 39 -5.59 31.65 -14.25
N ILE A 40 -6.47 32.04 -13.33
CA ILE A 40 -6.77 31.27 -12.12
C ILE A 40 -7.30 29.89 -12.49
N THR A 41 -8.20 29.80 -13.47
CA THR A 41 -8.75 28.51 -13.94
C THR A 41 -7.66 27.61 -14.52
N LYS A 42 -6.73 28.17 -15.31
CA LYS A 42 -5.57 27.43 -15.85
C LYS A 42 -4.66 26.93 -14.73
N GLN A 43 -4.33 27.78 -13.76
CA GLN A 43 -3.49 27.40 -12.61
C GLN A 43 -4.14 26.32 -11.76
N ASN A 44 -5.45 26.45 -11.48
CA ASN A 44 -6.19 25.44 -10.73
C ASN A 44 -6.21 24.11 -11.47
N ARG A 45 -6.44 24.12 -12.80
CA ARG A 45 -6.37 22.89 -13.60
C ARG A 45 -5.00 22.22 -13.51
N GLN A 46 -3.91 22.98 -13.64
CA GLN A 46 -2.55 22.45 -13.48
C GLN A 46 -2.31 21.85 -12.09
N ARG A 47 -2.83 22.51 -11.03
CA ARG A 47 -2.78 21.98 -9.66
C ARG A 47 -3.56 20.69 -9.52
N PHE A 48 -4.78 20.62 -10.07
CA PHE A 48 -5.59 19.41 -10.07
C PHE A 48 -4.91 18.26 -10.82
N ASP A 49 -4.33 18.51 -11.99
CA ASP A 49 -3.60 17.52 -12.76
C ASP A 49 -2.36 17.02 -11.99
N SER A 50 -1.61 17.92 -11.35
CA SER A 50 -0.48 17.57 -10.49
C SER A 50 -0.89 16.71 -9.30
N LEU A 51 -1.95 17.10 -8.58
CA LEU A 51 -2.49 16.33 -7.45
C LEU A 51 -2.96 14.95 -7.91
N ARG A 52 -3.66 14.87 -9.04
CA ARG A 52 -4.11 13.60 -9.62
C ARG A 52 -2.94 12.69 -9.97
N ASN A 53 -1.88 13.24 -10.57
CA ASN A 53 -0.68 12.48 -10.90
C ASN A 53 0.05 12.02 -9.64
N GLY A 54 0.15 12.87 -8.62
CA GLY A 54 0.70 12.51 -7.32
C GLY A 54 -0.08 11.36 -6.66
N LEU A 55 -1.41 11.44 -6.64
CA LEU A 55 -2.28 10.37 -6.13
C LEU A 55 -2.09 9.06 -6.90
N ASN A 56 -2.04 9.11 -8.23
CA ASN A 56 -1.80 7.92 -9.05
C ASN A 56 -0.45 7.27 -8.73
N THR A 57 0.60 8.07 -8.57
CA THR A 57 1.94 7.58 -8.17
C THR A 57 1.88 6.89 -6.80
N ILE A 58 1.26 7.54 -5.80
CA ILE A 58 1.12 6.96 -4.46
C ILE A 58 0.35 5.63 -4.50
N VAL A 59 -0.76 5.57 -5.23
CA VAL A 59 -1.57 4.35 -5.39
C VAL A 59 -0.75 3.22 -6.03
N ASN A 60 0.04 3.53 -7.07
CA ASN A 60 0.87 2.53 -7.73
C ASN A 60 1.99 2.03 -6.81
N THR A 61 2.63 2.93 -6.05
CA THR A 61 3.63 2.55 -5.04
C THR A 61 3.02 1.65 -3.96
N LEU A 62 1.83 1.98 -3.45
CA LEU A 62 1.13 1.14 -2.46
C LEU A 62 0.80 -0.24 -3.03
N LYS A 63 0.32 -0.33 -4.27
CA LYS A 63 0.07 -1.62 -4.94
C LYS A 63 1.34 -2.46 -5.03
N GLN A 64 2.47 -1.85 -5.35
CA GLN A 64 3.76 -2.55 -5.41
C GLN A 64 4.19 -3.05 -4.03
N ILE A 65 4.12 -2.20 -3.00
CA ILE A 65 4.46 -2.57 -1.62
C ILE A 65 3.60 -3.75 -1.16
N VAL A 66 2.29 -3.71 -1.39
CA VAL A 66 1.38 -4.81 -1.03
C VAL A 66 1.78 -6.10 -1.74
N LYS A 67 2.07 -6.03 -3.06
CA LYS A 67 2.52 -7.20 -3.82
C LYS A 67 3.81 -7.80 -3.27
N GLU A 68 4.80 -6.96 -2.95
CA GLU A 68 6.07 -7.40 -2.37
C GLU A 68 5.86 -8.06 -1.00
N LYS A 69 4.99 -7.49 -0.15
CA LYS A 69 4.67 -8.06 1.16
C LYS A 69 3.96 -9.40 1.06
N LEU A 70 3.06 -9.59 0.08
CA LEU A 70 2.43 -10.89 -0.16
C LEU A 70 3.48 -11.95 -0.54
N LEU A 71 4.44 -11.61 -1.40
CA LEU A 71 5.54 -12.53 -1.76
C LEU A 71 6.44 -12.85 -0.55
N THR A 72 6.68 -11.90 0.35
CA THR A 72 7.40 -12.17 1.60
C THR A 72 6.64 -13.15 2.48
N ILE A 73 5.34 -12.93 2.69
CA ILE A 73 4.49 -13.83 3.50
C ILE A 73 4.50 -15.25 2.93
N GLU A 74 4.37 -15.40 1.60
CA GLU A 74 4.41 -16.71 0.95
C GLU A 74 5.74 -17.43 1.18
N ARG A 75 6.87 -16.71 1.12
CA ARG A 75 8.19 -17.29 1.43
C ARG A 75 8.31 -17.71 2.89
N GLU A 76 7.83 -16.89 3.82
CA GLU A 76 7.85 -17.23 5.25
C GLU A 76 6.98 -18.47 5.54
N GLN A 77 5.82 -18.59 4.91
CA GLN A 77 4.97 -19.77 5.01
C GLN A 77 5.68 -21.03 4.51
N ASN A 78 6.38 -20.95 3.36
CA ASN A 78 7.15 -22.07 2.84
C ASN A 78 8.30 -22.47 3.80
N LEU A 79 8.99 -21.49 4.39
CA LEU A 79 10.04 -21.76 5.39
C LEU A 79 9.46 -22.45 6.63
N ILE A 80 8.28 -22.03 7.11
CA ILE A 80 7.58 -22.70 8.22
C ILE A 80 7.23 -24.14 7.84
N GLU A 81 6.71 -24.37 6.63
CA GLU A 81 6.38 -25.71 6.15
C GLU A 81 7.62 -26.62 6.09
N GLN A 82 8.74 -26.10 5.59
CA GLN A 82 10.02 -26.81 5.58
C GLN A 82 10.52 -27.11 7.00
N GLY A 83 10.41 -26.13 7.91
CA GLY A 83 10.74 -26.33 9.33
C GLY A 83 9.94 -27.45 9.96
N ASN A 84 8.63 -27.51 9.70
CA ASN A 84 7.75 -28.57 10.20
C ASN A 84 8.16 -29.94 9.65
N LYS A 85 8.47 -30.05 8.35
CA LYS A 85 8.96 -31.32 7.76
C LYS A 85 10.25 -31.80 8.43
N ILE A 86 11.16 -30.88 8.76
CA ILE A 86 12.40 -31.24 9.47
C ILE A 86 12.09 -31.73 10.89
N LEU A 87 11.15 -31.09 11.59
CA LEU A 87 10.71 -31.52 12.92
C LEU A 87 10.06 -32.91 12.86
N ASP A 88 9.20 -33.18 11.88
CA ASP A 88 8.55 -34.48 11.71
C ASP A 88 9.57 -35.60 11.48
N VAL A 89 10.55 -35.37 10.58
CA VAL A 89 11.63 -36.34 10.33
C VAL A 89 12.48 -36.54 11.58
N SER A 90 12.78 -35.45 12.30
CA SER A 90 13.57 -35.51 13.53
C SER A 90 12.84 -36.28 14.63
N SER A 91 11.53 -36.08 14.77
CA SER A 91 10.68 -36.84 15.71
C SER A 91 10.70 -38.32 15.37
N SER A 92 10.48 -38.68 14.10
CA SER A 92 10.54 -40.08 13.65
C SER A 92 11.90 -40.72 13.93
N SER A 93 13.00 -39.97 13.75
CA SER A 93 14.35 -40.47 14.06
C SER A 93 14.55 -40.67 15.57
N ILE A 94 13.96 -39.84 16.42
CA ILE A 94 13.99 -40.02 17.87
C ILE A 94 13.22 -41.29 18.25
N ASP A 95 12.00 -41.47 17.72
CA ASP A 95 11.18 -42.65 18.00
C ASP A 95 11.90 -43.96 17.60
N GLU A 96 12.58 -43.96 16.44
CA GLU A 96 13.40 -45.09 16.00
C GLU A 96 14.57 -45.38 16.95
N LEU A 97 15.27 -44.34 17.41
CA LEU A 97 16.38 -44.48 18.36
C LEU A 97 15.90 -44.98 19.73
N GLU A 98 14.74 -44.52 20.19
CA GLU A 98 14.12 -45.02 21.42
C GLU A 98 13.79 -46.50 21.30
N SER A 99 13.17 -46.93 20.19
CA SER A 99 12.89 -48.36 19.92
C SER A 99 14.16 -49.20 19.93
N ILE A 100 15.24 -48.76 19.27
CA ILE A 100 16.53 -49.46 19.27
C ILE A 100 17.10 -49.55 20.69
N PHE A 101 16.99 -48.48 21.47
CA PHE A 101 17.48 -48.46 22.85
C PHE A 101 16.71 -49.43 23.75
N GLU A 102 15.39 -49.53 23.57
CA GLU A 102 14.55 -50.52 24.26
C GLU A 102 14.95 -51.95 23.91
N GLU A 103 15.15 -52.25 22.62
CA GLU A 103 15.58 -53.58 22.16
C GLU A 103 16.94 -54.00 22.75
N ILE A 104 17.90 -53.07 22.78
CA ILE A 104 19.22 -53.30 23.41
C ILE A 104 19.04 -53.59 24.89
N SER A 105 18.23 -52.78 25.59
CA SER A 105 17.98 -52.93 27.03
C SER A 105 17.34 -54.28 27.36
N GLN A 106 16.35 -54.70 26.57
CA GLN A 106 15.73 -56.02 26.71
C GLN A 106 16.75 -57.14 26.47
N THR A 107 17.55 -57.04 25.42
CA THR A 107 18.58 -58.04 25.08
C THR A 107 19.60 -58.21 26.22
N ILE A 108 20.05 -57.09 26.81
CA ILE A 108 20.95 -57.11 27.96
C ILE A 108 20.28 -57.81 29.15
N ALA A 109 19.03 -57.46 29.47
CA ALA A 109 18.28 -58.07 30.56
C ALA A 109 18.11 -59.59 30.37
N SER A 110 17.76 -60.05 29.17
CA SER A 110 17.61 -61.47 28.84
C SER A 110 18.92 -62.26 28.96
N ASN A 111 20.04 -61.67 28.56
CA ASN A 111 21.35 -62.30 28.67
C ASN A 111 21.84 -62.44 30.12
N HIS A 112 21.42 -61.52 31.01
CA HIS A 112 21.73 -61.61 32.44
C HIS A 112 20.86 -62.63 33.18
N SER A 113 19.58 -62.76 32.81
CA SER A 113 18.68 -63.75 33.42
C SER A 113 18.98 -65.19 32.99
N SER A 114 19.57 -65.40 31.80
CA SER A 114 19.93 -66.73 31.29
C SER A 114 21.23 -67.31 31.87
N LYS A 115 21.98 -66.53 32.67
CA LYS A 115 23.28 -66.92 33.25
C LYS A 115 23.24 -67.28 34.74
N ASN A 116 22.09 -67.15 35.40
CA ASN A 116 21.84 -67.55 36.79
C ASN A 116 20.94 -68.80 36.83
#